data_AF-A0A3D2ATQ6-F1
#
_entry.id   AF-A0A3D2ATQ6-F1
#
_cell.length_a   1.000
_cell.length_b   1.000
_cell.length_c   1.000
_cell.angle_alpha   90.00
_cell.angle_beta   90.00
_cell.angle_gamma   90.00
#
_symmetry.space_group_name_H-M   'P 1'
#
loop_
_entity.id
_entity.type
_entity.pdbx_description
1 polymer ?
#
loop_
_entity_poly.entity_id
_entity_poly.type
_entity_poly.pdbx_seq_one_letter_code
_entity_poly.pdbx_strand_id
1 'polypeptide(L)' 'SPIPVKYCLNKIGFNVGGLRLPLVNADKETSLFLDELISKYEIDLPLSS' A
#
# COMPACT_ATOMS: atom_id res chain seq x y z
N SER A 1 6.36 8.81 -6.04
CA SER A 1 4.90 8.72 -6.24
C SER A 1 4.26 8.12 -5.00
N PRO A 2 3.18 8.69 -4.43
CA PRO A 2 2.57 8.20 -3.20
C PRO A 2 1.66 6.98 -3.40
N ILE A 3 1.30 6.63 -4.64
CA ILE A 3 0.32 5.57 -4.93
C ILE A 3 0.79 4.19 -4.41
N PRO A 4 2.00 3.68 -4.76
CA PRO A 4 2.43 2.36 -4.28
C PRO A 4 2.65 2.35 -2.78
N VAL A 5 3.21 3.44 -2.22
CA VAL A 5 3.47 3.57 -0.79
C VAL A 5 2.18 3.52 0.00
N LYS A 6 1.17 4.31 -0.39
CA LYS A 6 -0.15 4.29 0.28
C LYS A 6 -0.88 2.96 0.11
N TYR A 7 -0.73 2.31 -1.04
CA TYR A 7 -1.29 0.97 -1.26
C TYR A 7 -0.71 -0.04 -0.25
N CYS A 8 0.62 -0.14 -0.18
CA CYS A 8 1.30 -1.08 0.71
C CYS A 8 1.01 -0.78 2.19
N LEU A 9 1.05 0.49 2.61
CA LEU A 9 0.79 0.88 4.01
C LEU A 9 -0.63 0.50 4.44
N ASN A 10 -1.64 0.80 3.64
CA ASN A 10 -3.00 0.39 3.94
C ASN A 10 -3.15 -1.14 3.92
N LYS A 11 -2.41 -1.86 3.06
CA LYS A 11 -2.44 -3.33 3.00
C LYS A 11 -1.89 -4.01 4.25
N ILE A 12 -0.84 -3.46 4.84
CA ILE A 12 -0.23 -4.00 6.07
C ILE A 12 -0.94 -3.54 7.36
N GLY A 13 -2.06 -2.81 7.23
CA GLY A 13 -2.87 -2.34 8.37
C GLY A 13 -2.51 -0.96 8.90
N PHE A 14 -1.58 -0.23 8.25
CA PHE A 14 -1.24 1.14 8.61
C PHE A 14 -2.16 2.13 7.88
N ASN A 15 -3.19 2.63 8.58
CA ASN A 15 -4.23 3.46 8.00
C ASN A 15 -3.73 4.85 7.60
N VAL A 16 -3.47 5.08 6.31
CA VAL A 16 -3.01 6.37 5.74
C VAL A 16 -4.06 7.09 4.90
N GLY A 17 -5.30 6.57 4.93
CA GLY A 17 -6.41 7.05 4.12
C GLY A 17 -6.18 6.91 2.61
N GLY A 18 -7.16 7.40 1.85
CA GLY A 18 -7.17 7.31 0.39
C GLY A 18 -6.24 8.30 -0.31
N LEU A 19 -6.21 8.17 -1.64
CA LEU A 19 -5.64 9.17 -2.54
C LEU A 19 -6.66 10.28 -2.80
N ARG A 20 -6.16 11.48 -3.12
CA ARG A 20 -6.98 12.60 -3.58
C ARG A 20 -6.76 12.81 -5.07
N LEU A 21 -7.83 13.15 -5.79
CA LEU A 21 -7.75 13.46 -7.21
C LEU A 21 -6.72 14.57 -7.48
N PRO A 22 -5.96 14.49 -8.59
CA PRO A 22 -6.15 13.57 -9.73
C PRO A 22 -5.52 12.18 -9.54
N LEU A 23 -4.91 11.89 -8.38
CA LEU A 23 -4.28 10.60 -8.14
C LEU A 23 -5.34 9.52 -7.94
N VAL A 24 -5.26 8.48 -8.76
CA VAL A 24 -6.15 7.31 -8.72
C VAL A 24 -5.44 6.11 -8.08
N ASN A 25 -6.23 5.13 -7.66
CA ASN A 25 -5.72 3.89 -7.08
C ASN A 25 -4.81 3.14 -8.06
N ALA A 26 -3.92 2.31 -7.51
CA ALA A 26 -3.13 1.39 -8.30
C ALA A 26 -4.06 0.50 -9.14
N ASP A 27 -3.68 0.26 -10.39
CA ASP A 27 -4.36 -0.67 -11.27
C ASP A 27 -4.10 -2.13 -10.80
N LYS A 28 -4.77 -3.08 -11.46
CA LYS A 28 -4.75 -4.48 -11.04
C LYS A 28 -3.37 -5.12 -11.14
N GLU A 29 -2.62 -4.81 -12.19
CA GLU A 29 -1.29 -5.40 -12.40
C GLU A 29 -0.30 -4.87 -11.36
N THR A 30 -0.29 -3.54 -11.16
CA THR A 30 0.52 -2.92 -10.10
C THR A 30 0.15 -3.45 -8.72
N SER A 31 -1.15 -3.62 -8.42
CA SER A 31 -1.61 -4.14 -7.14
C SER A 31 -1.09 -5.56 -6.87
N LEU A 32 -1.17 -6.46 -7.85
CA LEU A 32 -0.67 -7.83 -7.74
C LEU A 32 0.84 -7.88 -7.55
N PHE A 33 1.58 -7.07 -8.32
CA PHE A 33 3.03 -6.95 -8.17
C PHE A 33 3.41 -6.47 -6.76
N LEU A 34 2.69 -5.47 -6.23
CA LEU A 34 2.93 -4.97 -4.88
C LEU A 34 2.58 -6.04 -3.84
N ASP A 35 1.44 -6.71 -3.93
CA ASP A 35 1.07 -7.79 -2.99
C ASP A 35 2.14 -8.90 -2.94
N GLU A 36 2.64 -9.35 -4.10
CA GLU A 36 3.74 -10.31 -4.17
C GLU A 36 5.04 -9.76 -3.58
N LEU A 37 5.36 -8.49 -3.84
CA LEU A 37 6.57 -7.85 -3.32
C LEU A 37 6.54 -7.79 -1.79
N ILE A 38 5.45 -7.28 -1.21
CA ILE A 38 5.33 -7.08 0.24
C ILE A 38 5.36 -8.44 0.96
N SER A 39 4.78 -9.49 0.37
CA SER A 39 4.77 -10.85 0.95
C SER A 39 6.17 -11.48 1.14
N LYS A 40 7.20 -10.95 0.44
CA LYS A 40 8.59 -11.42 0.54
C LYS A 40 9.36 -10.78 1.69
N TYR A 41 8.78 -9.80 2.37
CA TYR A 41 9.42 -9.08 3.46
C TYR A 41 8.63 -9.26 4.75
N GLU A 42 9.36 -9.43 5.85
CA GLU A 42 8.82 -9.25 7.20
C GLU A 42 8.82 -7.76 7.51
N ILE A 43 7.65 -7.21 7.84
CA ILE A 43 7.47 -5.78 8.07
C ILE A 43 7.19 -5.54 9.55
N ASP A 44 8.21 -5.09 10.25
CA ASP A 44 8.13 -4.68 11.66
C ASP A 44 7.75 -3.19 11.74
N LEU A 45 6.49 -2.90 11.40
CA LEU A 45 5.92 -1.55 11.52
C LEU A 45 4.94 -1.52 12.71
N PRO A 46 5.10 -0.61 13.68
CA PRO A 46 4.16 -0.49 14.79
C PRO A 46 2.81 0.02 14.27
N LEU A 47 1.77 -0.80 14.43
CA LEU A 47 0.40 -0.45 14.07
C LEU A 47 -0.28 0.21 15.28
N SER A 48 -0.67 1.48 15.15
CA SER A 48 -1.52 2.16 16.12
C SER A 48 -2.91 1.53 16.08
N SER A 49 -3.29 0.85 17.17
CA SER A 49 -4.61 0.24 17.38
C SER A 49 -5.72 1.27 17.55
#